data_AF-A0A1M6QXC9-F1
#
_entry.id   AF-A0A1M6QXC9-F1
#
_cell.length_a   1.000
_cell.length_b   1.000
_cell.length_c   1.000
_cell.angle_alpha   90.00
_cell.angle_beta   90.00
_cell.angle_gamma   90.00
#
_symmetry.space_group_name_H-M   'P 1'
#
loop_
_entity.id
_entity.type
_entity.pdbx_description
1 polymer ?
#
loop_
_entity_poly.entity_id
_entity_poly.type
_entity_poly.pdbx_seq_one_letter_code
_entity_poly.pdbx_strand_id
1 'polypeptide(L)'
;MAQYRYARNDKGVLYDIEDVTPDIRKNTNFFCVGCGCSMRAGLGKVREHYFAHQNSDAERQCNQETYLHKLGKRKFLELYQLHKANGTRMAVAFRRPSVCDVSDCPYGQTEPCRNSVVEMYELYPRYSQAVEEEWDEIYKPDIRLTNEAGETLFIEIFVTHPCSEEKINYGVPIIEFSLQSDEDLNVISDEAMADVDNPQIEFYNAPSEPVVVPPTCTEKVEKARIAFRDEHQRSVKSNTELLLPYTIKHICPDKECPFLKQPGCSCYEAHKNIDLTEALPYVDETNGLVLTNGRKRLKIDMVFKFNERNQYPEGVQAAQYLVDDVLKGDFDRVKYFNFTSSRTCRACEDCEYILIVQREDEGIQAYKENHLPQVYELFKQVKSGILSYILVNVDEFKRKVEFVEWDDPNIFNAMLYKASVGYFAGGASVKSCFLCRHMTDNKYRSQNSNQPIYCFATHSRCDSTQACCCDRFEPDRRHWLKLVRFEDWQEALSECCAETMWFKDE
;
A
#
# COMPACT_ATOMS: atom_id res chain seq x y z
N MET A 1 31.20 -39.94 37.34
CA MET A 1 30.98 -41.09 36.45
C MET A 1 30.16 -40.58 35.31
N ALA A 2 30.71 -40.54 34.10
CA ALA A 2 29.95 -40.25 32.90
C ALA A 2 28.94 -41.39 32.69
N GLN A 3 27.67 -41.04 32.62
CA GLN A 3 26.56 -41.97 32.40
C GLN A 3 26.13 -41.79 30.93
N TYR A 4 26.11 -42.89 30.19
CA TYR A 4 25.78 -42.89 28.76
C TYR A 4 24.45 -43.61 28.56
N ARG A 5 23.63 -43.13 27.63
CA ARG A 5 22.33 -43.75 27.33
C ARG A 5 22.46 -44.93 26.37
N TYR A 6 23.41 -44.87 25.43
CA TYR A 6 23.55 -45.89 24.39
C TYR A 6 24.87 -46.66 24.49
N ALA A 7 24.82 -47.93 24.09
CA ALA A 7 26.00 -48.76 23.88
C ALA A 7 25.78 -49.71 22.70
N ARG A 8 26.85 -50.29 22.16
CA ARG A 8 26.76 -51.31 21.10
C ARG A 8 27.16 -52.68 21.61
N ASN A 9 26.62 -53.73 21.00
CA ASN A 9 27.10 -55.09 21.24
C ASN A 9 28.31 -55.46 20.35
N ASP A 10 28.76 -56.70 20.48
CA ASP A 10 29.82 -57.34 19.69
C ASP A 10 29.54 -57.39 18.18
N LYS A 11 28.26 -57.37 17.78
CA LYS A 11 27.82 -57.29 16.39
C LYS A 11 27.64 -55.86 15.88
N GLY A 12 27.90 -54.85 16.73
CA GLY A 12 27.75 -53.44 16.41
C GLY A 12 26.31 -52.92 16.44
N VAL A 13 25.35 -53.71 16.93
CA VAL A 13 23.95 -53.31 17.13
C VAL A 13 23.85 -52.36 18.32
N LEU A 14 23.16 -51.24 18.13
CA LEU A 14 22.93 -50.23 19.16
C LEU A 14 21.84 -50.67 20.15
N TYR A 15 22.04 -50.39 21.42
CA TYR A 15 21.06 -50.58 22.50
C TYR A 15 20.85 -49.26 23.23
N ASP A 16 19.59 -48.85 23.36
CA ASP A 16 19.18 -47.89 24.39
C ASP A 16 19.19 -48.60 25.74
N ILE A 17 19.70 -47.96 26.78
CA ILE A 17 19.68 -48.51 28.13
C ILE A 17 18.25 -48.72 28.64
N GLU A 18 17.28 -47.96 28.14
CA GLU A 18 15.85 -48.14 28.47
C GLU A 18 15.32 -49.50 28.01
N ASP A 19 15.86 -50.05 26.92
CA ASP A 19 15.48 -51.35 26.36
C ASP A 19 16.26 -52.52 27.01
N VAL A 20 17.27 -52.25 27.83
CA VAL A 20 18.10 -53.29 28.43
C VAL A 20 17.41 -53.93 29.64
N THR A 21 16.89 -55.14 29.44
CA THR A 21 16.37 -55.98 30.51
C THR A 21 17.48 -56.69 31.29
N PRO A 22 17.21 -57.22 32.51
CA PRO A 22 18.17 -58.01 33.26
C PRO A 22 18.67 -59.26 32.53
N ASP A 23 17.87 -59.82 31.61
CA ASP A 23 18.26 -60.96 30.78
C ASP A 23 19.23 -60.53 29.67
N ILE A 24 18.88 -59.47 28.92
CA ILE A 24 19.75 -58.88 27.90
C ILE A 24 21.09 -58.50 28.52
N ARG A 25 21.08 -57.88 29.72
CA ARG A 25 22.30 -57.52 30.44
C ARG A 25 23.22 -58.70 30.76
N LYS A 26 22.68 -59.88 31.05
CA LYS A 26 23.48 -61.07 31.37
C LYS A 26 24.08 -61.71 30.12
N ASN A 27 23.36 -61.61 29.00
CA ASN A 27 23.67 -62.34 27.77
C ASN A 27 24.36 -61.48 26.71
N THR A 28 24.56 -60.19 26.96
CA THR A 28 25.12 -59.24 25.98
C THR A 28 26.31 -58.50 26.56
N ASN A 29 27.42 -58.45 25.81
CA ASN A 29 28.55 -57.59 26.12
C ASN A 29 28.33 -56.22 25.49
N PHE A 30 28.44 -55.15 26.28
CA PHE A 30 28.26 -53.79 25.81
C PHE A 30 29.60 -53.07 25.67
N PHE A 31 29.72 -52.28 24.62
CA PHE A 31 30.90 -51.51 24.29
C PHE A 31 30.50 -50.06 24.00
N CYS A 32 31.36 -49.13 24.41
CA CYS A 32 31.16 -47.72 24.14
C CYS A 32 31.20 -47.45 22.63
N VAL A 33 30.26 -46.64 22.14
CA VAL A 33 30.19 -46.23 20.73
C VAL A 33 31.39 -45.36 20.35
N GLY A 34 31.86 -44.51 21.26
CA GLY A 34 33.00 -43.61 21.08
C GLY A 34 34.35 -44.34 21.06
N CYS A 35 34.73 -44.95 22.18
CA CYS A 35 36.07 -45.54 22.37
C CYS A 35 36.15 -47.05 22.13
N GLY A 36 35.01 -47.76 22.05
CA GLY A 36 34.97 -49.22 21.87
C GLY A 36 35.28 -50.04 23.12
N CYS A 37 35.59 -49.42 24.26
CA CYS A 37 35.89 -50.12 25.51
C CYS A 37 34.64 -50.75 26.14
N SER A 38 34.86 -51.80 26.93
CA SER A 38 33.81 -52.53 27.65
C SER A 38 33.03 -51.65 28.63
N MET A 39 31.71 -51.78 28.62
CA MET A 39 30.77 -51.06 29.47
C MET A 39 29.94 -52.02 30.33
N ARG A 40 29.41 -51.49 31.43
CA ARG A 40 28.41 -52.15 32.28
C ARG A 40 27.07 -51.43 32.14
N ALA A 41 25.98 -52.20 32.07
CA ALA A 41 24.62 -51.67 32.16
C ALA A 41 24.17 -51.60 33.63
N GLY A 42 24.07 -50.39 34.16
CA GLY A 42 23.56 -50.09 35.49
C GLY A 42 22.04 -50.02 35.49
N LEU A 43 21.38 -51.14 35.84
CA LEU A 43 19.92 -51.22 35.98
C LEU A 43 19.51 -50.99 37.44
N GLY A 44 19.54 -49.74 37.89
CA GLY A 44 19.16 -49.36 39.25
C GLY A 44 17.65 -49.50 39.50
N LYS A 45 17.25 -49.84 40.73
CA LYS A 45 15.82 -49.84 41.12
C LYS A 45 15.28 -48.44 41.46
N VAL A 46 16.17 -47.48 41.72
CA VAL A 46 15.85 -46.12 42.19
C VAL A 46 16.52 -45.04 41.34
N ARG A 47 17.72 -45.31 40.81
CA ARG A 47 18.43 -44.42 39.89
C ARG A 47 18.08 -44.80 38.46
N GLU A 48 18.10 -43.81 37.57
CA GLU A 48 17.99 -44.00 36.13
C GLU A 48 18.97 -45.06 35.63
N HIS A 49 18.56 -45.77 34.59
CA HIS A 49 19.43 -46.77 33.98
C HIS A 49 20.52 -46.05 33.17
N TYR A 50 21.75 -46.58 33.19
CA TYR A 50 22.85 -46.02 32.39
C TYR A 50 23.85 -47.08 31.96
N PHE A 51 24.61 -46.80 30.91
CA PHE A 51 25.88 -47.45 30.63
C PHE A 51 27.05 -46.68 31.26
N ALA A 52 28.04 -47.40 31.78
CA ALA A 52 29.28 -46.82 32.28
C ALA A 52 30.48 -47.69 31.90
N HIS A 53 31.64 -47.09 31.69
CA HIS A 53 32.87 -47.83 31.47
C HIS A 53 33.20 -48.73 32.66
N GLN A 54 33.71 -49.93 32.38
CA GLN A 54 34.13 -50.86 33.43
C GLN A 54 35.51 -50.50 34.03
N ASN A 55 36.35 -49.79 33.26
CA ASN A 55 37.68 -49.33 33.67
C ASN A 55 37.73 -47.80 33.69
N SER A 56 38.25 -47.22 34.78
CA SER A 56 38.41 -45.77 34.94
C SER A 56 39.37 -45.13 33.93
N ASP A 57 40.36 -45.86 33.43
CA ASP A 57 41.30 -45.34 32.43
C ASP A 57 40.60 -45.16 31.07
N ALA A 58 39.73 -46.10 30.71
CA ALA A 58 38.89 -46.00 29.53
C ALA A 58 37.89 -44.83 29.64
N GLU A 59 37.36 -44.58 30.84
CA GLU A 59 36.48 -43.42 31.09
C GLU A 59 37.21 -42.09 30.89
N ARG A 60 38.47 -41.96 31.36
CA ARG A 60 39.28 -40.74 31.19
C ARG A 60 39.72 -40.49 29.74
N GLN A 61 39.85 -41.55 28.94
CA GLN A 61 40.24 -41.46 27.53
C GLN A 61 39.05 -41.30 26.59
N CYS A 62 37.82 -41.56 27.06
CA CYS A 62 36.62 -41.44 26.25
C CYS A 62 36.22 -39.96 26.12
N ASN A 63 36.22 -39.45 24.88
CA ASN A 63 35.71 -38.12 24.57
C ASN A 63 34.19 -38.21 24.29
N GLN A 64 33.40 -37.42 25.02
CA GLN A 64 31.95 -37.31 24.84
C GLN A 64 31.59 -36.86 23.42
N GLU A 65 32.37 -35.95 22.85
CA GLU A 65 32.17 -35.47 21.48
C GLU A 65 32.30 -36.62 20.47
N THR A 66 33.38 -37.39 20.56
CA THR A 66 33.59 -38.57 19.70
C THR A 66 32.50 -39.62 19.89
N TYR A 67 31.97 -39.76 21.10
CA TYR A 67 30.84 -40.63 21.38
C TYR A 67 29.57 -40.15 20.67
N LEU A 68 29.17 -38.89 20.84
CA LEU A 68 27.98 -38.31 20.20
C LEU A 68 28.10 -38.29 18.67
N HIS A 69 29.26 -37.92 18.15
CA HIS A 69 29.52 -37.85 16.70
C HIS A 69 29.32 -39.21 16.03
N LYS A 70 29.94 -40.27 16.59
CA LYS A 70 29.75 -41.64 16.08
C LYS A 70 28.33 -42.16 16.27
N LEU A 71 27.68 -41.77 17.35
CA LEU A 71 26.32 -42.17 17.66
C LEU A 71 25.30 -41.54 16.70
N GLY A 72 25.43 -40.25 16.40
CA GLY A 72 24.64 -39.55 15.39
C GLY A 72 24.77 -40.19 14.01
N LYS A 73 26.01 -40.45 13.56
CA LYS A 73 26.26 -41.15 12.28
C LYS A 73 25.57 -42.50 12.22
N ARG A 74 25.70 -43.31 13.28
CA ARG A 74 25.07 -44.63 13.35
C ARG A 74 23.55 -44.52 13.32
N LYS A 75 22.97 -43.61 14.10
CA LYS A 75 21.52 -43.42 14.17
C LYS A 75 20.92 -43.04 12.82
N PHE A 76 21.59 -42.14 12.08
CA PHE A 76 21.18 -41.78 10.72
C PHE A 76 21.22 -42.98 9.78
N LEU A 77 22.32 -43.73 9.77
CA LEU A 77 22.46 -44.92 8.91
C LEU A 77 21.41 -45.99 9.24
N GLU A 78 21.12 -46.22 10.52
CA GLU A 78 20.08 -47.15 10.95
C GLU A 78 18.69 -46.71 10.45
N LEU A 79 18.36 -45.42 10.58
CA LEU A 79 17.12 -44.85 10.06
C LEU A 79 17.05 -45.02 8.54
N TYR A 80 18.09 -44.62 7.81
CA TYR A 80 18.17 -44.78 6.35
C TYR A 80 17.98 -46.24 5.91
N GLN A 81 18.67 -47.19 6.55
CA GLN A 81 18.54 -48.62 6.22
C GLN A 81 17.16 -49.16 6.56
N LEU A 82 16.52 -48.67 7.62
CA LEU A 82 15.14 -49.02 7.96
C LEU A 82 14.18 -48.62 6.84
N HIS A 83 14.25 -47.38 6.36
CA HIS A 83 13.43 -46.90 5.24
C HIS A 83 13.71 -47.69 3.96
N LYS A 84 14.98 -47.95 3.66
CA LYS A 84 15.40 -48.73 2.51
C LYS A 84 14.87 -50.16 2.54
N ALA A 85 14.99 -50.85 3.67
CA ALA A 85 14.51 -52.22 3.84
C ALA A 85 12.97 -52.32 3.74
N ASN A 86 12.26 -51.31 4.24
CA ASN A 86 10.80 -51.26 4.21
C ASN A 86 10.24 -50.69 2.90
N GLY A 87 11.07 -50.09 2.04
CA GLY A 87 10.62 -49.38 0.85
C GLY A 87 9.81 -48.11 1.15
N THR A 88 9.99 -47.51 2.33
CA THR A 88 9.30 -46.29 2.76
C THR A 88 10.14 -45.06 2.47
N ARG A 89 9.51 -43.91 2.25
CA ARG A 89 10.22 -42.64 1.97
C ARG A 89 10.91 -42.12 3.23
N MET A 90 12.09 -41.53 3.07
CA MET A 90 12.80 -40.76 4.09
C MET A 90 13.07 -39.37 3.50
N ALA A 91 12.73 -38.31 4.21
CA ALA A 91 12.86 -36.95 3.70
C ALA A 91 13.10 -35.94 4.82
N VAL A 92 13.73 -34.81 4.49
CA VAL A 92 13.88 -33.66 5.39
C VAL A 92 13.06 -32.48 4.85
N ALA A 93 12.36 -31.76 5.73
CA ALA A 93 11.63 -30.56 5.37
C ALA A 93 12.60 -29.39 5.16
N PHE A 94 12.34 -28.53 4.16
CA PHE A 94 13.11 -27.31 3.95
C PHE A 94 12.24 -26.20 3.38
N ARG A 95 12.66 -24.95 3.59
CA ARG A 95 12.00 -23.77 3.03
C ARG A 95 12.55 -23.47 1.66
N ARG A 96 11.70 -23.56 0.64
CA ARG A 96 12.03 -23.18 -0.73
C ARG A 96 11.39 -21.85 -1.09
N PRO A 97 12.10 -20.92 -1.75
CA PRO A 97 11.47 -19.71 -2.29
C PRO A 97 10.32 -20.05 -3.24
N SER A 98 9.27 -19.23 -3.25
CA SER A 98 8.13 -19.38 -4.16
C SER A 98 7.72 -18.06 -4.78
N VAL A 99 7.21 -18.13 -6.01
CA VAL A 99 6.69 -17.00 -6.80
C VAL A 99 5.30 -17.32 -7.34
N CYS A 100 4.40 -16.34 -7.40
CA CYS A 100 3.07 -16.59 -7.96
C CYS A 100 3.09 -16.71 -9.49
N ASP A 101 2.30 -17.64 -10.04
CA ASP A 101 2.18 -17.89 -11.49
C ASP A 101 1.27 -16.91 -12.25
N VAL A 102 1.34 -15.62 -11.92
CA VAL A 102 0.44 -14.65 -12.53
C VAL A 102 1.22 -13.43 -12.99
N SER A 103 1.36 -13.31 -14.31
CA SER A 103 1.97 -12.14 -14.96
C SER A 103 1.15 -10.87 -14.77
N ASP A 104 -0.18 -10.99 -14.83
CA ASP A 104 -1.15 -9.91 -14.58
C ASP A 104 -1.91 -10.19 -13.28
N CYS A 105 -1.31 -9.85 -12.13
CA CYS A 105 -1.90 -10.13 -10.82
C CYS A 105 -3.33 -9.56 -10.73
N PRO A 106 -4.37 -10.37 -10.44
CA PRO A 106 -5.76 -9.88 -10.35
C PRO A 106 -5.96 -8.84 -9.24
N TYR A 107 -5.01 -8.75 -8.30
CA TYR A 107 -5.00 -7.79 -7.20
C TYR A 107 -4.03 -6.62 -7.43
N GLY A 108 -3.37 -6.55 -8.59
CA GLY A 108 -2.59 -5.39 -9.04
C GLY A 108 -1.13 -5.31 -8.59
N GLN A 109 -0.53 -6.40 -8.10
CA GLN A 109 0.91 -6.41 -7.79
C GLN A 109 1.76 -6.25 -9.06
N THR A 110 2.80 -5.41 -8.99
CA THR A 110 3.74 -5.17 -10.11
C THR A 110 4.87 -6.19 -10.18
N GLU A 111 5.14 -6.91 -9.09
CA GLU A 111 6.07 -8.04 -9.05
C GLU A 111 5.36 -9.32 -8.62
N PRO A 112 5.85 -10.51 -9.02
CA PRO A 112 5.35 -11.78 -8.50
C PRO A 112 5.46 -11.83 -6.98
N CYS A 113 4.40 -12.28 -6.31
CA CYS A 113 4.37 -12.46 -4.87
C CYS A 113 5.50 -13.42 -4.47
N ARG A 114 6.45 -12.96 -3.66
CA ARG A 114 7.54 -13.79 -3.13
C ARG A 114 7.19 -14.32 -1.75
N ASN A 115 7.30 -15.62 -1.56
CA ASN A 115 7.10 -16.30 -0.28
C ASN A 115 8.10 -17.45 -0.14
N SER A 116 7.95 -18.26 0.91
CA SER A 116 8.52 -19.60 0.97
C SER A 116 7.41 -20.63 1.08
N VAL A 117 7.65 -21.81 0.53
CA VAL A 117 6.86 -23.02 0.79
C VAL A 117 7.73 -24.04 1.51
N VAL A 118 7.09 -24.91 2.27
CA VAL A 118 7.76 -26.06 2.88
C VAL A 118 7.69 -27.20 1.88
N GLU A 119 8.85 -27.72 1.48
CA GLU A 119 8.99 -28.91 0.65
C GLU A 119 9.69 -30.02 1.43
N MET A 120 9.41 -31.28 1.06
CA MET A 120 10.13 -32.44 1.58
C MET A 120 11.23 -32.82 0.60
N TYR A 121 12.49 -32.62 1.00
CA TYR A 121 13.65 -33.07 0.26
C TYR A 121 13.88 -34.55 0.50
N GLU A 122 13.57 -35.35 -0.52
CA GLU A 122 13.61 -36.81 -0.43
C GLU A 122 15.07 -37.31 -0.37
N LEU A 123 15.41 -38.04 0.70
CA LEU A 123 16.69 -38.72 0.88
C LEU A 123 16.64 -40.12 0.29
N TYR A 124 15.57 -40.86 0.58
CA TYR A 124 15.26 -42.15 -0.02
C TYR A 124 13.83 -42.13 -0.56
N PRO A 125 13.56 -42.61 -1.79
CA PRO A 125 14.46 -43.33 -2.70
C PRO A 125 15.44 -42.51 -3.55
N ARG A 126 15.46 -41.17 -3.46
CA ARG A 126 16.34 -40.33 -4.31
C ARG A 126 17.80 -40.78 -4.30
N TYR A 127 18.38 -41.03 -3.13
CA TYR A 127 19.73 -41.56 -2.96
C TYR A 127 19.65 -43.04 -2.62
N SER A 128 20.30 -43.86 -3.45
CA SER A 128 20.25 -45.33 -3.36
C SER A 128 21.29 -45.92 -2.42
N GLN A 129 22.35 -45.16 -2.10
CA GLN A 129 23.45 -45.56 -1.25
C GLN A 129 23.70 -44.49 -0.19
N ALA A 130 24.10 -44.93 1.00
CA ALA A 130 24.58 -44.10 2.10
C ALA A 130 25.81 -44.78 2.69
N VAL A 131 26.96 -44.10 2.64
CA VAL A 131 28.26 -44.65 3.04
C VAL A 131 28.89 -43.73 4.09
N GLU A 132 29.28 -44.30 5.22
CA GLU A 132 29.98 -43.58 6.29
C GLU A 132 31.41 -43.26 5.87
N GLU A 133 31.84 -42.02 6.08
CA GLU A 133 33.25 -41.63 5.97
C GLU A 133 33.88 -41.99 4.59
N GLU A 134 33.13 -41.80 3.52
CA GLU A 134 33.62 -41.96 2.15
C GLU A 134 34.07 -40.61 1.59
N TRP A 135 35.27 -40.55 1.02
CA TRP A 135 35.76 -39.36 0.34
C TRP A 135 34.91 -39.06 -0.90
N ASP A 136 34.48 -37.81 -1.01
CA ASP A 136 34.23 -37.19 -2.31
C ASP A 136 35.57 -36.76 -2.94
N GLU A 137 35.57 -35.94 -4.00
CA GLU A 137 36.81 -35.51 -4.65
C GLU A 137 37.72 -34.69 -3.71
N ILE A 138 37.12 -33.86 -2.86
CA ILE A 138 37.84 -32.89 -2.02
C ILE A 138 37.59 -33.08 -0.53
N TYR A 139 36.37 -33.47 -0.14
CA TYR A 139 35.97 -33.54 1.26
C TYR A 139 35.53 -34.96 1.63
N LYS A 140 35.76 -35.31 2.89
CA LYS A 140 35.24 -36.54 3.50
C LYS A 140 34.05 -36.17 4.38
N PRO A 141 32.81 -36.30 3.90
CA PRO A 141 31.64 -36.14 4.76
C PRO A 141 31.53 -37.23 5.82
N ASP A 142 30.74 -36.97 6.86
CA ASP A 142 30.42 -37.97 7.86
C ASP A 142 29.64 -39.14 7.25
N ILE A 143 28.63 -38.81 6.43
CA ILE A 143 27.93 -39.79 5.59
C ILE A 143 27.70 -39.18 4.21
N ARG A 144 28.08 -39.92 3.17
CA ARG A 144 27.86 -39.57 1.78
C ARG A 144 26.66 -40.35 1.24
N LEU A 145 25.67 -39.64 0.72
CA LEU A 145 24.53 -40.22 0.02
C LEU A 145 24.74 -40.07 -1.49
N THR A 146 24.54 -41.14 -2.25
CA THR A 146 24.72 -41.14 -3.71
C THR A 146 23.61 -41.90 -4.44
N ASN A 147 23.33 -41.49 -5.68
CA ASN A 147 22.43 -42.19 -6.58
C ASN A 147 23.11 -42.65 -7.87
N GLU A 148 22.40 -43.41 -8.70
CA GLU A 148 22.93 -43.96 -9.96
C GLU A 148 23.32 -42.88 -10.98
N ALA A 149 22.75 -41.67 -10.85
CA ALA A 149 23.09 -40.52 -11.69
C ALA A 149 24.36 -39.80 -11.22
N GLY A 150 24.95 -40.20 -10.08
CA GLY A 150 26.12 -39.55 -9.49
C GLY A 150 25.81 -38.30 -8.67
N GLU A 151 24.52 -37.98 -8.43
CA GLU A 151 24.16 -36.92 -7.50
C GLU A 151 24.62 -37.30 -6.10
N THR A 152 25.11 -36.30 -5.35
CA THR A 152 25.67 -36.50 -4.02
C THR A 152 25.02 -35.54 -3.01
N LEU A 153 24.79 -36.02 -1.80
CA LEU A 153 24.37 -35.25 -0.64
C LEU A 153 25.27 -35.63 0.54
N PHE A 154 25.67 -34.63 1.33
CA PHE A 154 26.41 -34.85 2.56
C PHE A 154 25.50 -34.78 3.77
N ILE A 155 25.72 -35.67 4.72
CA ILE A 155 25.15 -35.58 6.07
C ILE A 155 26.31 -35.35 7.01
N GLU A 156 26.16 -34.38 7.91
CA GLU A 156 27.18 -33.95 8.86
C GLU A 156 26.61 -33.98 10.29
N ILE A 157 27.41 -34.44 11.24
CA ILE A 157 27.05 -34.44 12.66
C ILE A 157 27.87 -33.35 13.35
N PHE A 158 27.20 -32.28 13.75
CA PHE A 158 27.81 -31.17 14.48
C PHE A 158 27.72 -31.43 15.99
N VAL A 159 28.87 -31.53 16.66
CA VAL A 159 28.94 -31.60 18.13
C VAL A 159 29.67 -30.39 18.73
N THR A 160 30.84 -30.05 18.17
CA THR A 160 31.70 -28.95 18.66
C THR A 160 31.93 -27.87 17.62
N HIS A 161 32.05 -28.25 16.35
CA HIS A 161 32.27 -27.34 15.24
C HIS A 161 31.27 -27.59 14.12
N PRO A 162 30.56 -26.54 13.65
CA PRO A 162 29.68 -26.67 12.49
C PRO A 162 30.49 -26.84 11.21
N CYS A 163 29.80 -27.11 10.11
CA CYS A 163 30.36 -27.19 8.76
C CYS A 163 31.21 -25.96 8.44
N SER A 164 32.40 -26.18 7.90
CA SER A 164 33.27 -25.08 7.49
C SER A 164 32.68 -24.35 6.28
N GLU A 165 32.93 -23.05 6.20
CA GLU A 165 32.51 -22.24 5.05
C GLU A 165 33.07 -22.79 3.72
N GLU A 166 34.28 -23.33 3.73
CA GLU A 166 34.93 -23.93 2.55
C GLU A 166 34.16 -25.15 2.03
N LYS A 167 33.58 -25.93 2.94
CA LYS A 167 32.76 -27.09 2.60
C LYS A 167 31.37 -26.66 2.13
N ILE A 168 30.77 -25.65 2.77
CA ILE A 168 29.49 -25.07 2.32
C ILE A 168 29.65 -24.47 0.92
N ASN A 169 30.70 -23.69 0.68
CA ASN A 169 30.99 -23.04 -0.60
C ASN A 169 31.36 -24.03 -1.74
N TYR A 170 31.57 -25.32 -1.42
CA TYR A 170 31.75 -26.37 -2.42
C TYR A 170 30.48 -26.63 -3.24
N GLY A 171 29.30 -26.24 -2.73
CA GLY A 171 28.04 -26.26 -3.48
C GLY A 171 27.30 -27.60 -3.50
N VAL A 172 27.85 -28.66 -2.89
CA VAL A 172 27.12 -29.92 -2.67
C VAL A 172 26.06 -29.71 -1.59
N PRO A 173 24.82 -30.21 -1.73
CA PRO A 173 23.82 -30.21 -0.67
C PRO A 173 24.35 -30.84 0.63
N ILE A 174 24.11 -30.20 1.78
CA ILE A 174 24.57 -30.68 3.09
C ILE A 174 23.44 -30.56 4.11
N ILE A 175 23.08 -31.66 4.77
CA ILE A 175 22.20 -31.63 5.95
C ILE A 175 23.07 -31.86 7.19
N GLU A 176 23.09 -30.87 8.07
CA GLU A 176 23.84 -30.90 9.32
C GLU A 176 22.90 -31.09 10.51
N PHE A 177 23.21 -32.07 11.36
CA PHE A 177 22.48 -32.37 12.59
C PHE A 177 23.31 -31.96 13.81
N SER A 178 22.80 -31.03 14.62
CA SER A 178 23.48 -30.54 15.84
C SER A 178 23.11 -31.39 17.07
N LEU A 179 24.11 -31.98 17.72
CA LEU A 179 23.97 -32.82 18.92
C LEU A 179 24.83 -32.28 20.08
N GLN A 180 24.22 -32.07 21.24
CA GLN A 180 24.89 -31.65 22.47
C GLN A 180 24.82 -32.72 23.58
N SER A 181 23.79 -33.58 23.55
CA SER A 181 23.63 -34.69 24.48
C SER A 181 23.02 -35.95 23.81
N ASP A 182 22.87 -37.03 24.58
CA ASP A 182 22.22 -38.25 24.12
C ASP A 182 20.73 -38.02 23.77
N GLU A 183 20.05 -37.10 24.46
CA GLU A 183 18.63 -36.79 24.22
C GLU A 183 18.39 -36.15 22.85
N ASP A 184 19.39 -35.44 22.32
CA ASP A 184 19.32 -34.78 21.02
C ASP A 184 19.26 -35.75 19.85
N LEU A 185 19.57 -37.04 20.04
CA LEU A 185 19.53 -38.04 18.97
C LEU A 185 18.15 -38.22 18.35
N ASN A 186 17.10 -37.77 19.05
CA ASN A 186 15.74 -37.73 18.51
C ASN A 186 15.61 -36.77 17.31
N VAL A 187 16.55 -35.84 17.11
CA VAL A 187 16.62 -35.00 15.90
C VAL A 187 16.76 -35.84 14.63
N ILE A 188 17.34 -37.05 14.75
CA ILE A 188 17.48 -38.02 13.67
C ILE A 188 16.28 -38.98 13.72
N SER A 189 15.11 -38.45 13.44
CA SER A 189 13.82 -39.16 13.33
C SER A 189 12.97 -38.55 12.21
N ASP A 190 12.00 -39.32 11.70
CA ASP A 190 11.06 -38.83 10.69
C ASP A 190 10.30 -37.59 11.18
N GLU A 191 9.86 -37.60 12.44
CA GLU A 191 9.11 -36.50 13.04
C GLU A 191 9.95 -35.23 13.13
N ALA A 192 11.20 -35.33 13.60
CA ALA A 192 12.08 -34.18 13.74
C ALA A 192 12.55 -33.64 12.39
N MET A 193 12.79 -34.50 11.41
CA MET A 193 13.17 -34.12 10.05
C MET A 193 12.01 -33.53 9.25
N ALA A 194 10.75 -33.82 9.61
CA ALA A 194 9.57 -33.21 9.02
C ALA A 194 9.28 -31.79 9.56
N ASP A 195 9.90 -31.41 10.68
CA ASP A 195 9.79 -30.06 11.23
C ASP A 195 10.80 -29.11 10.55
N VAL A 196 10.29 -28.26 9.67
CA VAL A 196 11.09 -27.30 8.89
C VAL A 196 11.76 -26.22 9.74
N ASP A 197 11.23 -25.97 10.95
CA ASP A 197 11.75 -24.93 11.86
C ASP A 197 12.57 -25.55 12.99
N ASN A 198 12.99 -26.82 12.85
CA ASN A 198 13.82 -27.50 13.82
C ASN A 198 15.24 -26.87 13.86
N PRO A 199 15.63 -26.22 14.97
CA PRO A 199 16.90 -25.48 15.05
C PRO A 199 18.13 -26.39 15.13
N GLN A 200 17.95 -27.71 15.25
CA GLN A 200 19.04 -28.68 15.28
C GLN A 200 19.34 -29.27 13.89
N ILE A 201 18.61 -28.85 12.85
CA ILE A 201 18.79 -29.31 11.47
C ILE A 201 19.04 -28.10 10.58
N GLU A 202 20.23 -28.04 9.98
CA GLU A 202 20.57 -27.03 8.98
C GLU A 202 20.72 -27.69 7.60
N PHE A 203 20.17 -27.05 6.56
CA PHE A 203 20.25 -27.56 5.20
C PHE A 203 20.94 -26.57 4.26
N TYR A 204 22.26 -26.70 4.16
CA TYR A 204 23.10 -25.90 3.28
C TYR A 204 22.98 -26.37 1.83
N ASN A 205 23.05 -25.42 0.89
CA ASN A 205 22.94 -25.66 -0.56
C ASN A 205 21.66 -26.43 -0.94
N ALA A 206 20.57 -26.23 -0.20
CA ALA A 206 19.25 -26.72 -0.59
C ALA A 206 18.82 -26.09 -1.93
N PRO A 207 17.95 -26.76 -2.71
CA PRO A 207 17.41 -26.19 -3.95
C PRO A 207 16.84 -24.80 -3.72
N SER A 208 17.30 -23.82 -4.51
CA SER A 208 17.01 -22.39 -4.29
C SER A 208 16.15 -21.78 -5.40
N GLU A 209 15.99 -22.48 -6.53
CA GLU A 209 15.15 -22.00 -7.64
C GLU A 209 13.71 -21.85 -7.15
N PRO A 210 13.09 -20.67 -7.30
CA PRO A 210 11.74 -20.45 -6.83
C PRO A 210 10.74 -21.37 -7.51
N VAL A 211 9.83 -21.96 -6.74
CA VAL A 211 8.71 -22.71 -7.30
C VAL A 211 7.53 -21.79 -7.60
N VAL A 212 6.86 -22.12 -8.69
CA VAL A 212 5.68 -21.40 -9.16
C VAL A 212 4.46 -21.91 -8.39
N VAL A 213 3.78 -21.03 -7.67
CA VAL A 213 2.64 -21.36 -6.80
C VAL A 213 1.39 -20.54 -7.17
N PRO A 214 0.17 -20.98 -6.80
CA PRO A 214 -1.01 -20.14 -6.88
C PRO A 214 -0.82 -18.80 -6.14
N PRO A 215 -1.56 -17.73 -6.49
CA PRO A 215 -1.37 -16.41 -5.88
C PRO A 215 -1.54 -16.45 -4.36
N THR A 216 -0.44 -16.36 -3.63
CA THR A 216 -0.42 -16.38 -2.16
C THR A 216 -1.01 -15.11 -1.56
N CYS A 217 -1.13 -14.04 -2.35
CA CYS A 217 -1.82 -12.81 -2.00
C CYS A 217 -3.33 -12.99 -1.74
N THR A 218 -3.90 -14.13 -2.13
CA THR A 218 -5.30 -14.49 -1.87
C THR A 218 -5.65 -14.49 -0.39
N GLU A 219 -4.77 -14.98 0.48
CA GLU A 219 -5.05 -15.05 1.92
C GLU A 219 -5.23 -13.65 2.54
N LYS A 220 -4.37 -12.70 2.16
CA LYS A 220 -4.45 -11.31 2.65
C LYS A 220 -5.71 -10.62 2.15
N VAL A 221 -6.04 -10.80 0.87
CA VAL A 221 -7.26 -10.29 0.25
C VAL A 221 -8.49 -10.88 0.95
N GLU A 222 -8.47 -12.18 1.22
CA GLU A 222 -9.58 -12.88 1.85
C GLU A 222 -9.77 -12.45 3.31
N LYS A 223 -8.67 -12.28 4.06
CA LYS A 223 -8.70 -11.69 5.41
C LYS A 223 -9.30 -10.29 5.40
N ALA A 224 -8.91 -9.44 4.45
CA ALA A 224 -9.49 -8.10 4.30
C ALA A 224 -10.98 -8.14 3.94
N ARG A 225 -11.38 -9.04 3.04
CA ARG A 225 -12.77 -9.27 2.63
C ARG A 225 -13.64 -9.69 3.83
N ILE A 226 -13.18 -10.67 4.60
CA ILE A 226 -13.84 -11.16 5.82
C ILE A 226 -13.95 -10.03 6.84
N ALA A 227 -12.87 -9.30 7.09
CA ALA A 227 -12.86 -8.19 8.05
C ALA A 227 -13.89 -7.11 7.70
N PHE A 228 -13.96 -6.70 6.43
CA PHE A 228 -14.96 -5.72 5.97
C PHE A 228 -16.39 -6.25 6.11
N ARG A 229 -16.64 -7.50 5.69
CA ARG A 229 -17.96 -8.14 5.83
C ARG A 229 -18.41 -8.15 7.28
N ASP A 230 -17.53 -8.59 8.18
CA ASP A 230 -17.83 -8.71 9.60
C ASP A 230 -18.07 -7.33 10.23
N GLU A 231 -17.34 -6.29 9.79
CA GLU A 231 -17.58 -4.90 10.20
C GLU A 231 -18.94 -4.40 9.74
N HIS A 232 -19.29 -4.59 8.46
CA HIS A 232 -20.59 -4.19 7.91
C HIS A 232 -21.73 -4.87 8.66
N GLN A 233 -21.67 -6.19 8.83
CA GLN A 233 -22.70 -6.94 9.54
C GLN A 233 -22.80 -6.56 11.02
N ARG A 234 -21.66 -6.29 11.67
CA ARG A 234 -21.64 -5.77 13.04
C ARG A 234 -22.36 -4.42 13.07
N SER A 235 -21.99 -3.52 12.17
CA SER A 235 -22.54 -2.16 12.10
C SER A 235 -24.05 -2.14 11.83
N VAL A 236 -24.54 -3.01 10.95
CA VAL A 236 -25.99 -3.22 10.75
C VAL A 236 -26.68 -3.70 12.03
N LYS A 237 -26.09 -4.65 12.77
CA LYS A 237 -26.66 -5.17 14.02
C LYS A 237 -26.64 -4.16 15.16
N SER A 238 -25.57 -3.35 15.25
CA SER A 238 -25.42 -2.32 16.27
C SER A 238 -26.07 -0.99 15.91
N ASN A 239 -26.65 -0.87 14.71
CA ASN A 239 -27.20 0.38 14.18
C ASN A 239 -26.17 1.53 14.24
N THR A 240 -24.94 1.22 13.83
CA THR A 240 -23.83 2.17 13.71
C THR A 240 -23.53 2.41 12.23
N GLU A 241 -23.21 3.64 11.87
CA GLU A 241 -22.98 4.02 10.48
C GLU A 241 -21.67 3.40 9.95
N LEU A 242 -21.73 2.87 8.72
CA LEU A 242 -20.53 2.50 7.97
C LEU A 242 -20.48 3.36 6.70
N LEU A 243 -19.79 4.48 6.81
CA LEU A 243 -19.76 5.50 5.76
C LEU A 243 -18.79 5.13 4.65
N LEU A 244 -19.31 5.09 3.42
CA LEU A 244 -18.53 5.04 2.20
C LEU A 244 -18.45 6.43 1.57
N PRO A 245 -17.29 7.11 1.60
CA PRO A 245 -17.10 8.32 0.82
C PRO A 245 -17.29 8.01 -0.68
N TYR A 246 -17.72 8.98 -1.49
CA TYR A 246 -17.67 8.92 -2.95
C TYR A 246 -17.78 10.34 -3.53
N THR A 247 -17.32 10.51 -4.77
CA THR A 247 -17.34 11.80 -5.47
C THR A 247 -18.47 11.85 -6.50
N ILE A 248 -19.24 12.93 -6.49
CA ILE A 248 -20.21 13.27 -7.53
C ILE A 248 -19.60 14.31 -8.45
N LYS A 249 -19.52 14.00 -9.75
CA LYS A 249 -19.15 14.98 -10.80
C LYS A 249 -20.40 15.72 -11.26
N HIS A 250 -20.46 17.02 -10.99
CA HIS A 250 -21.50 17.88 -11.56
C HIS A 250 -21.12 18.27 -12.98
N ILE A 251 -22.03 18.08 -13.95
CA ILE A 251 -21.79 18.41 -15.36
C ILE A 251 -22.67 19.61 -15.74
N CYS A 252 -22.08 20.67 -16.27
CA CYS A 252 -22.84 21.80 -16.81
C CYS A 252 -23.58 21.34 -18.09
N PRO A 253 -24.90 21.60 -18.22
CA PRO A 253 -25.65 21.20 -19.39
C PRO A 253 -25.31 22.02 -20.66
N ASP A 254 -24.72 23.21 -20.51
CA ASP A 254 -24.34 24.07 -21.63
C ASP A 254 -22.89 23.79 -22.09
N LYS A 255 -22.74 23.29 -23.32
CA LYS A 255 -21.45 22.93 -23.92
C LYS A 255 -20.58 24.13 -24.30
N GLU A 256 -21.20 25.31 -24.43
CA GLU A 256 -20.51 26.57 -24.71
C GLU A 256 -20.19 27.38 -23.44
N CYS A 257 -20.43 26.80 -22.25
CA CYS A 257 -20.22 27.47 -20.98
C CYS A 257 -18.75 27.94 -20.84
N PRO A 258 -18.48 29.25 -20.77
CA PRO A 258 -17.11 29.76 -20.66
C PRO A 258 -16.42 29.34 -19.35
N PHE A 259 -17.21 29.03 -18.30
CA PHE A 259 -16.69 28.46 -17.06
C PHE A 259 -16.26 26.99 -17.17
N LEU A 260 -16.73 26.21 -18.14
CA LEU A 260 -16.24 24.83 -18.34
C LEU A 260 -14.79 24.78 -18.85
N LYS A 261 -14.31 25.86 -19.47
CA LYS A 261 -12.96 25.99 -20.01
C LYS A 261 -11.97 26.66 -19.03
N GLN A 262 -12.44 27.05 -17.84
CA GLN A 262 -11.66 27.65 -16.76
C GLN A 262 -11.90 26.91 -15.42
N PRO A 263 -11.09 27.11 -14.37
CA PRO A 263 -11.21 26.38 -13.09
C PRO A 263 -12.50 26.65 -12.30
N GLY A 264 -13.34 27.59 -12.74
CA GLY A 264 -14.47 28.13 -11.98
C GLY A 264 -15.86 27.67 -12.42
N CYS A 265 -16.03 26.63 -13.24
CA CYS A 265 -17.37 26.04 -13.32
C CYS A 265 -17.73 25.51 -11.94
N SER A 266 -18.88 25.93 -11.41
CA SER A 266 -19.56 25.32 -10.26
C SER A 266 -19.93 23.84 -10.45
N CYS A 267 -19.41 23.21 -11.51
CA CYS A 267 -19.16 21.80 -11.72
C CYS A 267 -18.14 21.22 -10.71
N TYR A 268 -18.30 21.45 -9.41
CA TYR A 268 -17.34 20.97 -8.42
C TYR A 268 -17.50 19.45 -8.18
N GLU A 269 -16.43 18.82 -7.71
CA GLU A 269 -16.48 17.46 -7.17
C GLU A 269 -17.10 17.51 -5.76
N ALA A 270 -18.35 17.05 -5.61
CA ALA A 270 -18.99 17.00 -4.31
C ALA A 270 -18.63 15.68 -3.62
N HIS A 271 -17.89 15.75 -2.51
CA HIS A 271 -17.70 14.60 -1.64
C HIS A 271 -18.99 14.30 -0.89
N LYS A 272 -19.48 13.08 -0.98
CA LYS A 272 -20.63 12.59 -0.22
C LYS A 272 -20.28 11.29 0.47
N ASN A 273 -21.00 11.00 1.55
CA ASN A 273 -20.95 9.70 2.20
C ASN A 273 -22.25 8.94 1.91
N ILE A 274 -22.14 7.65 1.63
CA ILE A 274 -23.26 6.69 1.66
C ILE A 274 -23.08 5.90 2.93
N ASP A 275 -24.06 5.93 3.83
CA ASP A 275 -24.12 4.93 4.89
C ASP A 275 -24.49 3.57 4.27
N LEU A 276 -23.53 2.65 4.24
CA LEU A 276 -23.70 1.32 3.69
C LEU A 276 -24.67 0.49 4.51
N THR A 277 -24.82 0.77 5.81
CA THR A 277 -25.74 0.02 6.67
C THR A 277 -27.19 0.35 6.37
N GLU A 278 -27.51 1.63 6.14
CA GLU A 278 -28.84 2.08 5.73
C GLU A 278 -29.12 1.72 4.25
N ALA A 279 -28.19 2.04 3.36
CA ALA A 279 -28.43 1.93 1.92
C ALA A 279 -28.41 0.49 1.41
N LEU A 280 -27.56 -0.38 2.00
CA LEU A 280 -27.25 -1.72 1.52
C LEU A 280 -27.03 -2.70 2.70
N PRO A 281 -28.09 -3.02 3.48
CA PRO A 281 -27.97 -3.75 4.74
C PRO A 281 -27.65 -5.25 4.59
N TYR A 282 -27.78 -5.83 3.41
CA TYR A 282 -27.60 -7.27 3.19
C TYR A 282 -26.30 -7.58 2.45
N VAL A 283 -25.74 -8.75 2.74
CA VAL A 283 -24.55 -9.29 2.08
C VAL A 283 -24.95 -10.48 1.21
N ASP A 284 -24.51 -10.48 -0.05
CA ASP A 284 -24.58 -11.59 -1.01
C ASP A 284 -23.14 -12.03 -1.33
N GLU A 285 -22.82 -13.30 -1.08
CA GLU A 285 -21.49 -13.88 -1.29
C GLU A 285 -21.42 -14.81 -2.51
N THR A 286 -22.50 -14.95 -3.29
CA THR A 286 -22.60 -15.91 -4.41
C THR A 286 -21.57 -15.62 -5.50
N ASN A 287 -21.17 -14.35 -5.67
CA ASN A 287 -20.21 -13.90 -6.68
C ASN A 287 -19.22 -12.87 -6.10
N GLY A 288 -18.61 -13.21 -4.97
CA GLY A 288 -17.76 -12.29 -4.20
C GLY A 288 -18.56 -11.43 -3.23
N LEU A 289 -17.92 -10.43 -2.60
CA LEU A 289 -18.56 -9.61 -1.58
C LEU A 289 -19.45 -8.54 -2.23
N VAL A 290 -20.77 -8.71 -2.14
CA VAL A 290 -21.76 -7.76 -2.67
C VAL A 290 -22.67 -7.27 -1.56
N LEU A 291 -22.76 -5.95 -1.39
CA LEU A 291 -23.75 -5.32 -0.53
C LEU A 291 -25.02 -5.01 -1.32
N THR A 292 -26.19 -5.26 -0.75
CA THR A 292 -27.47 -5.07 -1.43
C THR A 292 -28.63 -4.71 -0.49
N ASN A 293 -29.66 -4.08 -1.05
CA ASN A 293 -30.98 -3.91 -0.44
C ASN A 293 -32.11 -4.59 -1.25
N GLY A 294 -31.74 -5.49 -2.18
CA GLY A 294 -32.65 -6.14 -3.13
C GLY A 294 -32.96 -5.33 -4.40
N ARG A 295 -32.74 -4.01 -4.40
CA ARG A 295 -32.90 -3.14 -5.59
C ARG A 295 -31.57 -2.66 -6.15
N LYS A 296 -30.64 -2.31 -5.27
CA LYS A 296 -29.28 -1.86 -5.61
C LYS A 296 -28.27 -2.91 -5.19
N ARG A 297 -27.15 -2.97 -5.91
CA ARG A 297 -26.02 -3.86 -5.61
C ARG A 297 -24.74 -3.06 -5.73
N LEU A 298 -23.85 -3.22 -4.77
CA LEU A 298 -22.51 -2.66 -4.76
C LEU A 298 -21.52 -3.80 -4.55
N LYS A 299 -20.65 -4.02 -5.53
CA LYS A 299 -19.55 -4.98 -5.40
C LYS A 299 -18.40 -4.34 -4.62
N ILE A 300 -17.86 -5.06 -3.64
CA ILE A 300 -16.71 -4.65 -2.85
C ILE A 300 -15.54 -5.56 -3.20
N ASP A 301 -14.48 -5.00 -3.79
CA ASP A 301 -13.27 -5.74 -4.14
C ASP A 301 -12.08 -5.25 -3.33
N MET A 302 -11.24 -6.18 -2.86
CA MET A 302 -10.02 -5.87 -2.10
C MET A 302 -8.81 -6.08 -3.02
N VAL A 303 -7.94 -5.06 -3.14
CA VAL A 303 -6.81 -5.05 -4.08
C VAL A 303 -5.54 -4.48 -3.43
N PHE A 304 -4.35 -4.79 -3.95
CA PHE A 304 -3.09 -4.15 -3.53
C PHE A 304 -2.78 -2.90 -4.35
N LYS A 305 -3.34 -2.81 -5.55
CA LYS A 305 -3.27 -1.64 -6.42
C LYS A 305 -4.58 -1.53 -7.19
N PHE A 306 -5.05 -0.31 -7.38
CA PHE A 306 -6.25 -0.07 -8.18
C PHE A 306 -6.05 -0.58 -9.61
N ASN A 307 -7.04 -1.35 -10.07
CA ASN A 307 -7.09 -1.79 -11.46
C ASN A 307 -7.84 -0.75 -12.28
N GLU A 308 -7.14 -0.05 -13.16
CA GLU A 308 -7.73 1.04 -13.96
C GLU A 308 -8.43 0.54 -15.23
N ARG A 309 -8.21 -0.72 -15.62
CA ARG A 309 -8.90 -1.31 -16.76
C ARG A 309 -10.33 -1.61 -16.27
N ASN A 310 -11.33 -0.93 -16.83
CA ASN A 310 -12.76 -1.12 -16.52
C ASN A 310 -13.17 -2.59 -16.69
N GLN A 311 -12.98 -3.41 -15.66
CA GLN A 311 -13.36 -4.83 -15.64
C GLN A 311 -14.80 -5.04 -15.17
N TYR A 312 -15.49 -3.98 -14.71
CA TYR A 312 -16.86 -4.06 -14.23
C TYR A 312 -17.85 -3.81 -15.36
N PRO A 313 -18.84 -4.71 -15.57
CA PRO A 313 -19.91 -4.48 -16.54
C PRO A 313 -20.65 -3.17 -16.29
N GLU A 314 -21.12 -2.54 -17.37
CA GLU A 314 -21.93 -1.33 -17.29
C GLU A 314 -23.17 -1.55 -16.40
N GLY A 315 -23.42 -0.62 -15.47
CA GLY A 315 -24.51 -0.72 -14.50
C GLY A 315 -24.19 -1.47 -13.19
N VAL A 316 -23.03 -2.11 -13.07
CA VAL A 316 -22.56 -2.69 -11.80
C VAL A 316 -21.70 -1.68 -11.06
N GLN A 317 -22.23 -1.11 -9.97
CA GLN A 317 -21.43 -0.27 -9.08
C GLN A 317 -20.41 -1.13 -8.33
N ALA A 318 -19.15 -0.70 -8.33
CA ALA A 318 -18.09 -1.39 -7.61
C ALA A 318 -17.15 -0.40 -6.89
N ALA A 319 -16.69 -0.78 -5.71
CA ALA A 319 -15.68 -0.07 -4.95
C ALA A 319 -14.48 -1.00 -4.72
N GLN A 320 -13.30 -0.58 -5.16
CA GLN A 320 -12.02 -1.25 -4.87
C GLN A 320 -11.39 -0.61 -3.64
N TYR A 321 -11.02 -1.42 -2.66
CA TYR A 321 -10.32 -1.01 -1.44
C TYR A 321 -8.87 -1.52 -1.46
N LEU A 322 -7.93 -0.68 -1.04
CA LEU A 322 -6.55 -1.11 -0.82
C LEU A 322 -6.44 -1.98 0.45
N VAL A 323 -5.72 -3.11 0.35
CA VAL A 323 -5.59 -4.12 1.43
C VAL A 323 -4.71 -3.67 2.61
N ASP A 324 -3.86 -2.64 2.45
CA ASP A 324 -2.86 -2.22 3.45
C ASP A 324 -3.45 -1.46 4.66
N ASP A 325 -4.12 -2.22 5.54
CA ASP A 325 -4.85 -1.82 6.75
C ASP A 325 -6.24 -1.22 6.49
N VAL A 326 -7.19 -2.16 6.57
CA VAL A 326 -8.63 -2.05 6.39
C VAL A 326 -9.22 -1.05 7.40
N LEU A 327 -10.00 -0.08 6.88
CA LEU A 327 -10.88 0.88 7.59
C LEU A 327 -10.24 2.13 8.21
N LYS A 328 -9.59 2.97 7.39
CA LYS A 328 -9.31 4.38 7.78
C LYS A 328 -10.10 5.45 7.02
N GLY A 329 -11.08 5.07 6.18
CA GLY A 329 -12.02 6.03 5.58
C GLY A 329 -11.37 7.13 4.73
N ASP A 330 -10.15 6.89 4.23
CA ASP A 330 -9.41 7.89 3.47
C ASP A 330 -9.77 7.80 1.98
N PHE A 331 -10.06 8.94 1.34
CA PHE A 331 -10.51 8.99 -0.05
C PHE A 331 -9.50 8.36 -1.02
N ASP A 332 -8.21 8.42 -0.68
CA ASP A 332 -7.12 7.88 -1.50
C ASP A 332 -7.03 6.34 -1.47
N ARG A 333 -7.78 5.69 -0.58
CA ARG A 333 -7.74 4.23 -0.36
C ARG A 333 -8.89 3.47 -0.99
N VAL A 334 -9.82 4.17 -1.66
CA VAL A 334 -10.96 3.55 -2.35
C VAL A 334 -11.10 4.12 -3.77
N LYS A 335 -11.25 3.24 -4.76
CA LYS A 335 -11.56 3.62 -6.14
C LYS A 335 -12.94 3.15 -6.55
N TYR A 336 -13.70 4.05 -7.17
CA TYR A 336 -15.10 3.85 -7.50
C TYR A 336 -15.28 3.59 -9.00
N PHE A 337 -16.10 2.62 -9.34
CA PHE A 337 -16.41 2.23 -10.71
C PHE A 337 -17.93 2.25 -10.92
N ASN A 338 -18.35 2.85 -12.03
CA ASN A 338 -19.77 3.02 -12.39
C ASN A 338 -20.60 3.80 -11.35
N PHE A 339 -19.95 4.64 -10.55
CA PHE A 339 -20.58 5.67 -9.73
C PHE A 339 -20.84 6.93 -10.57
N THR A 340 -21.51 6.79 -11.72
CA THR A 340 -21.94 7.95 -12.50
C THR A 340 -23.20 8.54 -11.87
N SER A 341 -23.02 9.48 -10.96
CA SER A 341 -24.05 10.48 -10.70
C SER A 341 -23.63 11.78 -11.35
N SER A 342 -23.70 11.85 -12.68
CA SER A 342 -23.69 13.17 -13.33
C SER A 342 -25.02 13.83 -13.01
N ARG A 343 -25.01 14.81 -12.11
CA ARG A 343 -26.15 15.72 -11.97
C ARG A 343 -25.89 16.91 -12.88
N THR A 344 -26.89 17.27 -13.68
CA THR A 344 -26.92 18.58 -14.33
C THR A 344 -26.83 19.63 -13.23
N CYS A 345 -25.79 20.46 -13.29
CA CYS A 345 -25.61 21.54 -12.34
C CYS A 345 -26.79 22.51 -12.46
N ARG A 346 -27.54 22.75 -11.37
CA ARG A 346 -28.55 23.83 -11.32
C ARG A 346 -27.91 25.21 -11.17
N ALA A 347 -26.65 25.28 -10.73
CA ALA A 347 -26.06 26.52 -10.25
C ALA A 347 -25.87 27.60 -11.33
N CYS A 348 -25.80 27.28 -12.63
CA CYS A 348 -25.67 28.32 -13.65
C CYS A 348 -26.98 29.08 -13.92
N GLU A 349 -28.14 28.45 -13.68
CA GLU A 349 -29.45 29.06 -13.86
C GLU A 349 -29.90 29.84 -12.61
N ASP A 350 -29.35 29.56 -11.43
CA ASP A 350 -29.78 30.19 -10.18
C ASP A 350 -28.79 31.23 -9.62
N CYS A 351 -27.61 31.40 -10.23
CA CYS A 351 -26.56 32.31 -9.76
C CYS A 351 -26.52 33.63 -10.54
N GLU A 352 -26.32 34.74 -9.82
CA GLU A 352 -26.07 36.06 -10.41
C GLU A 352 -24.63 36.16 -10.93
N TYR A 353 -24.47 36.77 -12.11
CA TYR A 353 -23.17 36.95 -12.76
C TYR A 353 -22.90 38.42 -13.08
N ILE A 354 -21.64 38.81 -12.90
CA ILE A 354 -21.16 40.14 -13.28
C ILE A 354 -20.07 39.98 -14.33
N LEU A 355 -20.31 40.54 -15.51
CA LEU A 355 -19.35 40.64 -16.59
C LEU A 355 -18.62 41.99 -16.48
N ILE A 356 -17.31 41.94 -16.25
CA ILE A 356 -16.48 43.13 -16.16
C ILE A 356 -15.58 43.19 -17.39
N VAL A 357 -15.76 44.20 -18.22
CA VAL A 357 -14.99 44.38 -19.47
C VAL A 357 -14.05 45.58 -19.35
N GLN A 358 -12.88 45.47 -19.99
CA GLN A 358 -12.00 46.58 -20.29
C GLN A 358 -12.15 46.90 -21.78
N ARG A 359 -12.54 48.14 -22.09
CA ARG A 359 -12.61 48.67 -23.45
C ARG A 359 -11.59 49.77 -23.67
N GLU A 360 -11.15 49.92 -24.91
CA GLU A 360 -10.14 50.92 -25.29
C GLU A 360 -10.67 52.37 -25.16
N ASP A 361 -11.94 52.58 -25.47
CA ASP A 361 -12.61 53.88 -25.53
C ASP A 361 -13.37 54.25 -24.25
N GLU A 362 -13.88 53.25 -23.52
CA GLU A 362 -14.76 53.47 -22.37
C GLU A 362 -14.15 53.05 -21.02
N GLY A 363 -12.98 52.41 -21.03
CA GLY A 363 -12.31 51.94 -19.81
C GLY A 363 -12.95 50.68 -19.23
N ILE A 364 -12.97 50.56 -17.90
CA ILE A 364 -13.55 49.39 -17.23
C ILE A 364 -15.05 49.61 -16.97
N GLN A 365 -15.88 48.70 -17.48
CA GLN A 365 -17.31 48.65 -17.26
C GLN A 365 -17.72 47.31 -16.64
N ALA A 366 -18.71 47.34 -15.75
CA ALA A 366 -19.30 46.16 -15.17
C ALA A 366 -20.77 46.08 -15.60
N TYR A 367 -21.15 44.96 -16.18
CA TYR A 367 -22.52 44.64 -16.53
C TYR A 367 -23.02 43.51 -15.64
N LYS A 368 -24.27 43.62 -15.21
CA LYS A 368 -24.88 42.64 -14.32
C LYS A 368 -26.02 41.95 -15.04
N GLU A 369 -26.04 40.63 -14.96
CA GLU A 369 -27.15 39.83 -15.44
C GLU A 369 -27.42 38.71 -14.45
N ASN A 370 -28.68 38.32 -14.33
CA ASN A 370 -29.09 37.34 -13.33
C ASN A 370 -28.68 35.93 -13.70
N HIS A 371 -28.46 35.66 -14.99
CA HIS A 371 -28.22 34.31 -15.50
C HIS A 371 -27.13 34.31 -16.58
N LEU A 372 -26.34 33.23 -16.63
CA LEU A 372 -25.25 33.08 -17.61
C LEU A 372 -25.69 33.24 -19.08
N PRO A 373 -26.86 32.72 -19.54
CA PRO A 373 -27.30 32.94 -20.92
C PRO A 373 -27.54 34.42 -21.26
N GLN A 374 -28.01 35.22 -20.29
CA GLN A 374 -28.22 36.66 -20.47
C GLN A 374 -26.88 37.39 -20.58
N VAL A 375 -25.90 37.02 -19.73
CA VAL A 375 -24.52 37.53 -19.85
C VAL A 375 -23.95 37.25 -21.24
N TYR A 376 -24.21 36.07 -21.80
CA TYR A 376 -23.69 35.69 -23.11
C TYR A 376 -24.28 36.53 -24.24
N GLU A 377 -25.59 36.76 -24.23
CA GLU A 377 -26.24 37.65 -25.19
C GLU A 377 -25.74 39.09 -25.03
N LEU A 378 -25.52 39.55 -23.80
CA LEU A 378 -24.94 40.86 -23.55
C LEU A 378 -23.50 40.95 -24.08
N PHE A 379 -22.67 39.95 -23.81
CA PHE A 379 -21.29 39.89 -24.30
C PHE A 379 -21.23 40.00 -25.82
N LYS A 380 -22.11 39.30 -26.55
CA LYS A 380 -22.21 39.42 -28.02
C LYS A 380 -22.50 40.86 -28.48
N GLN A 381 -23.34 41.58 -27.74
CA GLN A 381 -23.69 42.96 -28.06
C GLN A 381 -22.54 43.93 -27.80
N VAL A 382 -21.75 43.72 -26.74
CA VAL A 382 -20.66 44.62 -26.33
C VAL A 382 -19.27 44.18 -26.83
N LYS A 383 -19.19 43.09 -27.61
CA LYS A 383 -17.93 42.43 -28.02
C LYS A 383 -16.94 43.37 -28.73
N SER A 384 -17.42 44.35 -29.48
CA SER A 384 -16.56 45.26 -30.25
C SER A 384 -15.73 46.17 -29.34
N GLY A 385 -14.40 46.16 -29.50
CA GLY A 385 -13.50 47.06 -28.75
C GLY A 385 -13.16 46.59 -27.33
N ILE A 386 -13.50 45.36 -26.95
CA ILE A 386 -13.06 44.74 -25.69
C ILE A 386 -11.58 44.36 -25.80
N LEU A 387 -10.78 44.86 -24.87
CA LEU A 387 -9.37 44.51 -24.68
C LEU A 387 -9.22 43.27 -23.79
N SER A 388 -10.02 43.18 -22.72
CA SER A 388 -10.05 42.05 -21.78
C SER A 388 -11.38 42.00 -21.03
N TYR A 389 -11.72 40.87 -20.44
CA TYR A 389 -12.90 40.75 -19.58
C TYR A 389 -12.69 39.75 -18.44
N ILE A 390 -13.55 39.84 -17.43
CA ILE A 390 -13.64 39.01 -16.24
C ILE A 390 -15.11 38.63 -16.08
N LEU A 391 -15.38 37.37 -15.77
CA LEU A 391 -16.73 36.90 -15.48
C LEU A 391 -16.79 36.40 -14.04
N VAL A 392 -17.60 37.06 -13.20
CA VAL A 392 -17.65 36.80 -11.76
C VAL A 392 -18.98 36.11 -11.41
N ASN A 393 -18.92 34.92 -10.80
CA ASN A 393 -20.06 34.35 -10.08
C ASN A 393 -20.17 35.06 -8.72
N VAL A 394 -21.26 35.80 -8.50
CA VAL A 394 -21.40 36.66 -7.31
C VAL A 394 -21.41 35.85 -6.01
N ASP A 395 -22.08 34.70 -5.99
CA ASP A 395 -22.23 33.87 -4.80
C ASP A 395 -20.90 33.20 -4.40
N GLU A 396 -20.16 32.70 -5.38
CA GLU A 396 -18.85 32.11 -5.15
C GLU A 396 -17.84 33.16 -4.71
N PHE A 397 -17.83 34.32 -5.37
CA PHE A 397 -16.95 35.41 -5.01
C PHE A 397 -17.20 35.87 -3.56
N LYS A 398 -18.47 36.01 -3.14
CA LYS A 398 -18.85 36.34 -1.76
C LYS A 398 -18.35 35.30 -0.73
N ARG A 399 -18.36 34.00 -1.08
CA ARG A 399 -17.84 32.94 -0.20
C ARG A 399 -16.33 33.05 0.01
N LYS A 400 -15.58 33.41 -1.04
CA LYS A 400 -14.11 33.47 -1.01
C LYS A 400 -13.57 34.65 -0.21
N VAL A 401 -14.21 35.81 -0.29
CA VAL A 401 -13.72 37.04 0.38
C VAL A 401 -14.16 37.20 1.83
N GLU A 402 -14.57 36.10 2.50
CA GLU A 402 -15.15 36.05 3.87
C GLU A 402 -15.95 37.33 4.19
N PHE A 403 -17.07 37.53 3.49
CA PHE A 403 -17.80 38.80 3.54
C PHE A 403 -18.50 39.01 4.91
N VAL A 404 -17.76 39.58 5.88
CA VAL A 404 -18.27 39.98 7.19
C VAL A 404 -18.98 41.33 7.04
N GLU A 405 -20.30 41.27 6.87
CA GLU A 405 -21.29 42.36 6.99
C GLU A 405 -21.00 43.66 6.23
N TRP A 406 -21.69 43.88 5.09
CA TRP A 406 -22.63 44.99 4.85
C TRP A 406 -23.52 44.56 3.67
N ASP A 407 -24.77 44.17 3.90
CA ASP A 407 -25.77 43.74 2.88
C ASP A 407 -26.16 44.85 1.86
N ASP A 408 -25.38 45.93 1.74
CA ASP A 408 -25.61 47.00 0.79
C ASP A 408 -24.98 46.66 -0.58
N PRO A 409 -25.80 46.42 -1.62
CA PRO A 409 -25.29 46.17 -2.96
C PRO A 409 -24.38 47.29 -3.48
N ASN A 410 -24.58 48.54 -3.07
CA ASN A 410 -23.76 49.66 -3.55
C ASN A 410 -22.31 49.55 -3.05
N ILE A 411 -22.11 49.06 -1.82
CA ILE A 411 -20.77 48.88 -1.25
C ILE A 411 -20.07 47.72 -1.95
N PHE A 412 -20.74 46.59 -2.10
CA PHE A 412 -20.22 45.42 -2.81
C PHE A 412 -19.76 45.78 -4.23
N ASN A 413 -20.61 46.46 -5.00
CA ASN A 413 -20.29 46.86 -6.37
C ASN A 413 -19.13 47.85 -6.43
N ALA A 414 -19.05 48.80 -5.49
CA ALA A 414 -17.96 49.75 -5.43
C ALA A 414 -16.62 49.08 -5.08
N MET A 415 -16.62 48.08 -4.20
CA MET A 415 -15.42 47.31 -3.84
C MET A 415 -15.00 46.39 -4.99
N LEU A 416 -15.93 45.64 -5.58
CA LEU A 416 -15.68 44.79 -6.74
C LEU A 416 -15.10 45.58 -7.91
N TYR A 417 -15.64 46.77 -8.18
CA TYR A 417 -15.12 47.67 -9.21
C TYR A 417 -13.69 48.13 -8.90
N LYS A 418 -13.40 48.55 -7.66
CA LYS A 418 -12.04 48.97 -7.27
C LYS A 418 -11.04 47.81 -7.35
N ALA A 419 -11.43 46.62 -6.92
CA ALA A 419 -10.62 45.41 -7.04
C ALA A 419 -10.33 45.10 -8.51
N SER A 420 -11.34 45.20 -9.39
CA SER A 420 -11.20 45.02 -10.84
C SER A 420 -10.25 46.03 -11.47
N VAL A 421 -10.34 47.32 -11.10
CA VAL A 421 -9.39 48.36 -11.55
C VAL A 421 -7.97 48.01 -11.11
N GLY A 422 -7.78 47.55 -9.88
CA GLY A 422 -6.47 47.11 -9.39
C GLY A 422 -5.94 45.88 -10.15
N TYR A 423 -6.80 44.90 -10.42
CA TYR A 423 -6.49 43.68 -11.16
C TYR A 423 -6.03 43.99 -12.60
N PHE A 424 -6.86 44.69 -13.40
CA PHE A 424 -6.52 45.02 -14.79
C PHE A 424 -5.32 45.99 -14.89
N ALA A 425 -5.12 46.87 -13.90
CA ALA A 425 -3.97 47.78 -13.89
C ALA A 425 -2.63 47.07 -13.66
N GLY A 426 -2.62 45.85 -13.10
CA GLY A 426 -1.43 45.03 -12.89
C GLY A 426 -0.71 44.57 -14.18
N GLY A 427 -1.32 44.77 -15.35
CA GLY A 427 -0.80 44.35 -16.68
C GLY A 427 -0.66 45.48 -17.73
N ALA A 428 -0.82 46.76 -17.35
CA ALA A 428 -0.71 47.97 -18.18
C ALA A 428 -1.83 48.26 -19.21
N SER A 429 -2.14 49.57 -19.33
CA SER A 429 -3.07 50.29 -20.25
C SER A 429 -4.45 50.73 -19.75
N VAL A 430 -4.84 50.49 -18.49
CA VAL A 430 -6.12 50.99 -17.95
C VAL A 430 -6.05 52.49 -17.60
N LYS A 431 -6.88 53.31 -18.25
CA LYS A 431 -7.16 54.70 -17.83
C LYS A 431 -8.37 54.73 -16.90
N SER A 432 -8.13 54.97 -15.60
CA SER A 432 -9.20 55.15 -14.62
C SER A 432 -8.88 56.34 -13.71
N CYS A 433 -9.85 57.20 -13.41
CA CYS A 433 -9.64 58.34 -12.52
C CYS A 433 -9.18 57.90 -11.11
N PHE A 434 -9.41 56.63 -10.72
CA PHE A 434 -8.85 56.03 -9.48
C PHE A 434 -7.35 55.72 -9.54
N LEU A 435 -6.71 55.90 -10.69
CA LEU A 435 -5.27 55.74 -10.89
C LEU A 435 -4.56 57.09 -11.11
N CYS A 436 -5.30 58.17 -11.38
CA CYS A 436 -4.76 59.48 -11.72
C CYS A 436 -4.12 60.23 -10.53
N ARG A 437 -2.92 60.79 -10.66
CA ARG A 437 -2.24 61.59 -9.62
C ARG A 437 -3.06 62.79 -9.11
N HIS A 438 -4.00 63.29 -9.92
CA HIS A 438 -4.78 64.49 -9.62
C HIS A 438 -6.05 64.18 -8.81
N MET A 439 -6.29 62.93 -8.47
CA MET A 439 -7.51 62.54 -7.78
C MET A 439 -7.42 62.71 -6.26
N THR A 440 -8.57 62.96 -5.65
CA THR A 440 -8.82 62.72 -4.22
C THR A 440 -10.21 62.14 -4.03
N ASP A 441 -10.42 61.46 -2.91
CA ASP A 441 -11.76 61.05 -2.49
C ASP A 441 -12.65 62.29 -2.34
N ASN A 442 -13.83 62.25 -2.94
CA ASN A 442 -14.84 63.26 -2.74
C ASN A 442 -15.41 63.13 -1.31
N LYS A 443 -14.88 63.92 -0.37
CA LYS A 443 -15.28 63.91 1.06
C LYS A 443 -16.74 64.34 1.31
N TYR A 444 -17.42 64.91 0.31
CA TYR A 444 -18.82 65.34 0.38
C TYR A 444 -19.74 64.36 -0.36
N ARG A 445 -19.62 63.06 -0.06
CA ARG A 445 -20.54 62.04 -0.57
C ARG A 445 -21.95 62.32 -0.03
N SER A 446 -22.84 62.86 -0.87
CA SER A 446 -24.24 62.44 -0.76
C SER A 446 -24.28 60.98 -1.22
N GLN A 447 -25.10 60.16 -0.57
CA GLN A 447 -25.17 58.71 -0.81
C GLN A 447 -25.52 58.32 -2.27
N ASN A 448 -25.86 59.29 -3.14
CA ASN A 448 -26.28 59.10 -4.53
C ASN A 448 -25.41 59.81 -5.57
N SER A 449 -24.16 60.15 -5.27
CA SER A 449 -23.28 60.85 -6.22
C SER A 449 -22.57 59.87 -7.18
N ASN A 450 -23.01 59.82 -8.45
CA ASN A 450 -22.35 59.08 -9.56
C ASN A 450 -20.91 59.54 -9.87
N GLN A 451 -20.39 60.55 -9.16
CA GLN A 451 -19.04 61.10 -9.34
C GLN A 451 -18.25 61.04 -8.03
N PRO A 452 -17.63 59.88 -7.71
CA PRO A 452 -16.97 59.65 -6.43
C PRO A 452 -15.60 60.33 -6.30
N ILE A 453 -15.07 60.90 -7.39
CA ILE A 453 -13.71 61.40 -7.49
C ILE A 453 -13.74 62.92 -7.67
N TYR A 454 -12.86 63.63 -6.98
CA TYR A 454 -12.60 65.04 -7.23
C TYR A 454 -11.25 65.20 -7.92
N CYS A 455 -11.23 65.90 -9.06
CA CYS A 455 -10.02 66.12 -9.86
C CYS A 455 -9.45 67.52 -9.58
N PHE A 456 -8.23 67.58 -9.02
CA PHE A 456 -7.54 68.85 -8.79
C PHE A 456 -7.03 69.53 -10.06
N ALA A 457 -6.85 68.80 -11.16
CA ALA A 457 -6.41 69.40 -12.42
C ALA A 457 -7.52 70.19 -13.12
N THR A 458 -8.78 69.82 -12.92
CA THR A 458 -9.95 70.45 -13.56
C THR A 458 -10.87 71.15 -12.56
N HIS A 459 -10.60 71.02 -11.25
CA HIS A 459 -11.42 71.55 -10.17
C HIS A 459 -12.88 71.08 -10.22
N SER A 460 -13.11 69.87 -10.75
CA SER A 460 -14.45 69.31 -10.98
C SER A 460 -14.59 67.90 -10.41
N ARG A 461 -15.84 67.46 -10.23
CA ARG A 461 -16.16 66.07 -9.90
C ARG A 461 -16.07 65.22 -11.16
N CYS A 462 -15.58 64.00 -11.02
CA CYS A 462 -15.52 63.03 -12.10
C CYS A 462 -15.93 61.63 -11.68
N ASP A 463 -16.39 60.85 -12.66
CA ASP A 463 -16.50 59.40 -12.55
C ASP A 463 -15.16 58.71 -12.87
N SER A 464 -15.09 57.40 -12.67
CA SER A 464 -13.88 56.62 -12.91
C SER A 464 -13.50 56.52 -14.39
N THR A 465 -14.48 56.49 -15.29
CA THR A 465 -14.32 56.26 -16.74
C THR A 465 -13.88 57.51 -17.50
N GLN A 466 -14.10 58.70 -16.95
CA GLN A 466 -13.69 59.97 -17.58
C GLN A 466 -12.18 60.09 -17.85
N ALA A 467 -11.34 59.26 -17.23
CA ALA A 467 -9.91 59.19 -17.54
C ALA A 467 -9.63 58.75 -18.98
N CYS A 468 -10.52 57.97 -19.61
CA CYS A 468 -10.33 57.44 -20.96
C CYS A 468 -10.13 58.55 -22.00
N CYS A 469 -10.93 59.62 -21.88
CA CYS A 469 -10.91 60.79 -22.76
C CYS A 469 -10.24 62.02 -22.13
N CYS A 470 -9.48 61.84 -21.04
CA CYS A 470 -8.85 62.95 -20.33
C CYS A 470 -7.39 63.13 -20.76
N ASP A 471 -7.10 64.22 -21.45
CA ASP A 471 -5.74 64.58 -21.87
C ASP A 471 -4.80 64.92 -20.70
N ARG A 472 -5.35 65.12 -19.49
CA ARG A 472 -4.61 65.42 -18.25
C ARG A 472 -4.45 64.19 -17.35
N PHE A 473 -4.80 62.99 -17.83
CA PHE A 473 -4.65 61.77 -17.05
C PHE A 473 -3.17 61.41 -16.89
N GLU A 474 -2.68 61.43 -15.65
CA GLU A 474 -1.33 60.99 -15.30
C GLU A 474 -1.41 59.91 -14.20
N PRO A 475 -1.03 58.65 -14.46
CA PRO A 475 -1.14 57.58 -13.46
C PRO A 475 -0.13 57.76 -12.31
N ASP A 476 -0.55 57.46 -11.07
CA ASP A 476 0.32 57.42 -9.89
C ASP A 476 0.28 56.03 -9.25
N ARG A 477 1.44 55.36 -9.19
CA ARG A 477 1.61 54.02 -8.61
C ARG A 477 1.14 53.93 -7.15
N ARG A 478 1.18 55.02 -6.39
CA ARG A 478 0.67 55.05 -5.01
C ARG A 478 -0.83 54.84 -4.94
N HIS A 479 -1.59 55.29 -5.94
CA HIS A 479 -3.02 55.06 -6.01
C HIS A 479 -3.34 53.63 -6.45
N TRP A 480 -2.54 53.06 -7.36
CA TRP A 480 -2.60 51.63 -7.65
C TRP A 480 -2.35 50.78 -6.40
N LEU A 481 -1.29 51.05 -5.63
CA LEU A 481 -1.01 50.35 -4.37
C LEU A 481 -2.16 50.46 -3.35
N LYS A 482 -2.95 51.54 -3.36
CA LYS A 482 -4.14 51.66 -2.49
C LYS A 482 -5.30 50.75 -2.95
N LEU A 483 -5.41 50.47 -4.24
CA LEU A 483 -6.44 49.58 -4.80
C LEU A 483 -6.07 48.10 -4.66
N VAL A 484 -4.77 47.79 -4.60
CA VAL A 484 -4.24 46.42 -4.42
C VAL A 484 -4.23 45.96 -2.97
N ARG A 485 -4.44 46.86 -2.00
CA ARG A 485 -4.56 46.53 -0.57
C ARG A 485 -5.74 45.60 -0.20
N PHE A 486 -6.61 45.29 -1.15
CA PHE A 486 -7.66 44.28 -1.01
C PHE A 486 -7.14 42.96 -1.57
N GLU A 487 -6.05 42.43 -0.99
CA GLU A 487 -5.35 41.24 -1.51
C GLU A 487 -6.32 40.05 -1.66
N ASP A 488 -7.18 39.81 -0.66
CA ASP A 488 -8.20 38.75 -0.70
C ASP A 488 -9.19 38.89 -1.88
N TRP A 489 -9.57 40.12 -2.23
CA TRP A 489 -10.50 40.38 -3.35
C TRP A 489 -9.80 40.22 -4.69
N GLN A 490 -8.53 40.59 -4.78
CA GLN A 490 -7.75 40.43 -6.01
C GLN A 490 -7.37 38.98 -6.24
N GLU A 491 -7.03 38.24 -5.18
CA GLU A 491 -6.80 36.82 -5.21
C GLU A 491 -8.09 36.08 -5.59
N ALA A 492 -9.21 36.37 -4.93
CA ALA A 492 -10.52 35.81 -5.30
C ALA A 492 -10.91 36.13 -6.75
N LEU A 493 -10.68 37.37 -7.21
CA LEU A 493 -10.89 37.74 -8.63
C LEU A 493 -9.97 36.93 -9.54
N SER A 494 -8.69 36.79 -9.21
CA SER A 494 -7.73 36.04 -10.01
C SER A 494 -8.07 34.55 -10.10
N GLU A 495 -8.58 33.96 -9.02
CA GLU A 495 -9.05 32.58 -9.01
C GLU A 495 -10.35 32.39 -9.80
N CYS A 496 -11.21 33.41 -9.83
CA CYS A 496 -12.37 33.46 -10.71
C CYS A 496 -12.01 33.76 -12.17
N CYS A 497 -10.79 34.18 -12.47
CA CYS A 497 -10.33 34.65 -13.78
C CYS A 497 -9.07 33.91 -14.23
N ALA A 498 -9.23 32.74 -14.84
CA ALA A 498 -8.09 32.05 -15.42
C ALA A 498 -7.85 32.50 -16.87
N GLU A 499 -6.98 33.49 -17.04
CA GLU A 499 -6.29 33.84 -18.28
C GLU A 499 -7.16 34.21 -19.50
N THR A 500 -7.04 35.48 -19.92
CA THR A 500 -7.52 36.01 -21.18
C THR A 500 -6.85 35.34 -22.37
N MET A 501 -7.48 34.32 -22.96
CA MET A 501 -7.26 33.94 -24.36
C MET A 501 -8.43 33.11 -24.92
N TRP A 502 -9.49 33.78 -25.39
CA TRP A 502 -10.36 33.23 -26.45
C TRP A 502 -10.76 34.36 -27.40
N PHE A 503 -10.03 34.45 -28.52
CA PHE A 503 -10.49 34.54 -29.92
C PHE A 503 -9.21 34.54 -30.78
N LYS A 504 -8.75 33.37 -31.20
CA LYS A 504 -8.28 33.24 -32.58
C LYS A 504 -9.53 32.94 -33.37
N ASP A 505 -9.83 33.81 -34.31
CA ASP A 505 -10.95 33.66 -35.24
C ASP A 505 -10.92 32.28 -35.92
N GLU A 506 -12.06 31.59 -35.88
CA GLU A 506 -12.53 30.76 -37.00
C GLU A 506 -13.63 31.53 -37.73
#